data_AF-A0A428R4U9-F1
#
_entry.id   AF-A0A428R4U9-F1
#
_cell.length_a   1.000
_cell.length_b   1.000
_cell.length_c   1.000
_cell.angle_alpha   90.00
_cell.angle_beta   90.00
_cell.angle_gamma   90.00
#
_symmetry.space_group_name_H-M   'P 1'
#
loop_
_entity.id
_entity.type
_entity.pdbx_description
1 polymer ?
#
loop_
_entity_poly.entity_id
_entity_poly.type
_entity_poly.pdbx_seq_one_letter_code
_entity_poly.pdbx_strand_id
1 'polypeptide(L)'
;MPKQTVRTSTAPDPMPRVFPQAIVANRLVFCSGNIAMDETNNLIQGDVKAHTHQIIKNLSEVLKAAGSSLDKIVKINIYLADFGDFDMVNEETSQIYKFSNIRYAQSPVGDLRWAPPVAPEGVNKQVQNGSVNVICPQGMMEWMSVTSIFQRYYAARTVDKFNHDAAVAQVKTKYPNGTGLEQSTLPGTSDDCLFLDVHVPEAVFRKGRKAKAPVMVWIHGGAYVVGNKVDSSAGDPTRLITTSRENGGDGIIYVSLNYRLGGLGFVSGETFEKDGGTPNLGLLDQRLALEWVQKHIHLFGGDRNQVTISGGSAGAGSVVYHLLSGSEDVPFKRVLPQSIGLLPASDATKESNALKLLEKLGVDSFEEARKLPSERIIRANADVISEAPLGHFLYAPVDDGSYVPQTAAAQLRDGNVASGIDLMIAHTENEGFTFLPTNVDTDEAFAAYLEGMFPQTDKATIDYIVKDLYPLSEYQGLWYERASAFIGDYGLKCPSNALTKAYHNKTYNSKWSVFPAYHGYDFLSLFFNGNTLGGIVNTTYTPILQSYVSNFIKSGDPNGNGLVKWPMEGNTFRLMNFGVAGPVVEKDDSADSKCEWLQTHDLLL
;
A
#
# COMPACT_ATOMS: atom_id res chain seq x y z
N MET A 1 -7.36 23.58 -44.23
CA MET A 1 -5.98 24.11 -44.33
C MET A 1 -5.16 23.13 -45.17
N PRO A 2 -4.26 23.59 -46.04
CA PRO A 2 -3.36 22.69 -46.77
C PRO A 2 -2.46 21.91 -45.79
N LYS A 3 -2.12 20.66 -46.14
CA LYS A 3 -1.15 19.88 -45.36
C LYS A 3 0.21 20.54 -45.47
N GLN A 4 0.85 20.81 -44.33
CA GLN A 4 2.20 21.36 -44.30
C GLN A 4 3.17 20.30 -43.77
N THR A 5 4.19 19.97 -44.56
CA THR A 5 5.28 19.10 -44.13
C THR A 5 6.23 19.86 -43.22
N VAL A 6 6.65 19.21 -42.13
CA VAL A 6 7.63 19.73 -41.17
C VAL A 6 8.93 18.96 -41.34
N ARG A 7 10.04 19.69 -41.42
CA ARG A 7 11.41 19.18 -41.40
C ARG A 7 12.29 20.10 -40.55
N THR A 8 13.21 19.52 -39.79
CA THR A 8 14.24 20.20 -38.99
C THR A 8 15.54 19.41 -39.08
N SER A 9 16.67 20.12 -39.05
CA SER A 9 18.01 19.52 -38.98
C SER A 9 18.38 19.07 -37.56
N THR A 10 17.56 19.37 -36.55
CA THR A 10 17.82 19.03 -35.14
C THR A 10 17.22 17.67 -34.72
N ALA A 11 16.63 16.93 -35.66
CA ALA A 11 16.08 15.60 -35.46
C ALA A 11 16.39 14.72 -36.68
N PRO A 12 16.46 13.39 -36.54
CA PRO A 12 16.68 12.48 -37.65
C PRO A 12 15.49 12.40 -38.60
N ASP A 13 15.74 11.93 -39.83
CA ASP A 13 14.69 11.57 -40.77
C ASP A 13 14.02 10.25 -40.33
N PRO A 14 12.68 10.16 -40.40
CA PRO A 14 11.97 8.92 -40.08
C PRO A 14 12.29 7.82 -41.11
N MET A 15 12.22 6.55 -40.68
CA MET A 15 12.46 5.40 -41.56
C MET A 15 11.16 4.86 -42.17
N PRO A 16 11.17 4.43 -43.45
CA PRO A 16 12.15 4.77 -44.49
C PRO A 16 12.17 6.28 -44.78
N ARG A 17 13.34 6.85 -45.11
CA ARG A 17 13.64 8.30 -45.29
C ARG A 17 12.89 9.03 -46.43
N VAL A 18 11.75 8.48 -46.81
CA VAL A 18 10.78 9.02 -47.76
C VAL A 18 9.67 9.80 -47.06
N PHE A 19 9.48 9.61 -45.75
CA PHE A 19 8.45 10.31 -44.98
C PHE A 19 8.95 11.66 -44.43
N PRO A 20 8.10 12.70 -44.36
CA PRO A 20 8.41 13.91 -43.60
C PRO A 20 8.42 13.59 -42.09
N GLN A 21 9.16 14.37 -41.30
CA GLN A 21 9.23 14.17 -39.84
C GLN A 21 7.86 14.40 -39.17
N ALA A 22 7.10 15.39 -39.65
CA ALA A 22 5.70 15.54 -39.29
C ALA A 22 4.87 16.19 -40.42
N ILE A 23 3.54 16.08 -40.30
CA ILE A 23 2.58 16.80 -41.13
C ILE A 23 1.65 17.59 -40.22
N VAL A 24 1.56 18.90 -40.44
CA VAL A 24 0.54 19.75 -39.84
C VAL A 24 -0.70 19.73 -40.73
N ALA A 25 -1.83 19.27 -40.19
CA ALA A 25 -3.10 19.24 -40.89
C ALA A 25 -4.25 19.42 -39.90
N ASN A 26 -5.23 20.26 -40.26
CA ASN A 26 -6.44 20.47 -39.44
C ASN A 26 -6.16 20.77 -37.96
N ARG A 27 -5.19 21.66 -37.69
CA ARG A 27 -4.74 22.05 -36.33
C ARG A 27 -4.10 20.93 -35.50
N LEU A 28 -3.79 19.79 -36.11
CA LEU A 28 -3.06 18.69 -35.50
C LEU A 28 -1.69 18.55 -36.13
N VAL A 29 -0.72 18.08 -35.33
CA VAL A 29 0.61 17.69 -35.79
C VAL A 29 0.69 16.17 -35.76
N PHE A 30 0.89 15.56 -36.91
CA PHE A 30 1.08 14.12 -37.05
C PHE A 30 2.56 13.83 -37.23
N CYS A 31 3.23 13.37 -36.17
CA CYS A 31 4.63 12.96 -36.23
C CYS A 31 4.76 11.57 -36.85
N SER A 32 5.76 11.37 -37.71
CA SER A 32 6.14 10.07 -38.25
C SER A 32 6.76 9.17 -37.17
N GLY A 33 6.84 7.87 -37.43
CA GLY A 33 7.50 6.91 -36.54
C GLY A 33 8.94 7.32 -36.22
N ASN A 34 9.28 7.32 -34.93
CA ASN A 34 10.61 7.62 -34.44
C ASN A 34 11.25 6.35 -33.90
N ILE A 35 12.55 6.22 -34.14
CA ILE A 35 13.43 5.22 -33.52
C ILE A 35 14.60 5.97 -32.89
N ALA A 36 15.37 5.29 -32.03
CA ALA A 36 16.45 5.89 -31.25
C ALA A 36 17.68 6.24 -32.13
N MET A 37 17.54 7.27 -32.96
CA MET A 37 18.62 7.84 -33.77
C MET A 37 19.03 9.21 -33.24
N ASP A 38 20.31 9.55 -33.36
CA ASP A 38 20.80 10.92 -33.17
C ASP A 38 20.45 11.81 -34.39
N GLU A 39 20.73 13.12 -34.29
CA GLU A 39 20.51 14.08 -35.37
C GLU A 39 21.31 13.79 -36.66
N THR A 40 22.34 12.95 -36.57
CA THR A 40 23.13 12.49 -37.73
C THR A 40 22.56 11.22 -38.38
N ASN A 41 21.41 10.74 -37.89
CA ASN A 41 20.73 9.51 -38.32
C ASN A 41 21.49 8.22 -38.00
N ASN A 42 22.32 8.22 -36.97
CA ASN A 42 22.92 7.00 -36.45
C ASN A 42 22.06 6.46 -35.30
N LEU A 43 21.84 5.15 -35.27
CA LEU A 43 21.21 4.49 -34.13
C LEU A 43 22.12 4.66 -32.90
N ILE A 44 21.55 5.22 -31.83
CA ILE A 44 22.27 5.29 -30.57
C ILE A 44 22.37 3.89 -29.96
N GLN A 45 23.48 3.63 -29.27
CA GLN A 45 23.65 2.40 -28.48
C GLN A 45 23.08 2.62 -27.09
N GLY A 46 22.43 1.60 -26.52
CA GLY A 46 21.93 1.67 -25.15
C GLY A 46 20.80 0.69 -24.87
N ASP A 47 20.27 0.80 -23.66
CA ASP A 47 19.06 0.09 -23.24
C ASP A 47 17.79 0.86 -23.67
N VAL A 48 16.63 0.34 -23.28
CA VAL A 48 15.34 0.96 -23.62
C VAL A 48 15.19 2.37 -23.04
N LYS A 49 15.84 2.70 -21.91
CA LYS A 49 15.81 4.06 -21.36
C LYS A 49 16.56 5.03 -22.25
N ALA A 50 17.79 4.69 -22.64
CA ALA A 50 18.57 5.51 -23.57
C ALA A 50 17.82 5.72 -24.90
N HIS A 51 17.22 4.65 -25.42
CA HIS A 51 16.41 4.70 -26.63
C HIS A 51 15.18 5.60 -26.49
N THR A 52 14.44 5.46 -25.39
CA THR A 52 13.25 6.26 -25.08
C THR A 52 13.61 7.74 -24.95
N HIS A 53 14.67 8.06 -24.21
CA HIS A 53 15.16 9.43 -24.05
C HIS A 53 15.44 10.10 -25.40
N GLN A 54 16.17 9.40 -26.27
CA GLN A 54 16.53 9.93 -27.59
C GLN A 54 15.29 10.11 -28.48
N ILE A 55 14.33 9.18 -28.44
CA ILE A 55 13.07 9.30 -29.17
C ILE A 55 12.27 10.52 -28.71
N ILE A 56 12.17 10.75 -27.39
CA ILE A 56 11.48 11.92 -26.82
C ILE A 56 12.18 13.22 -27.23
N LYS A 57 13.52 13.26 -27.19
CA LYS A 57 14.33 14.39 -27.66
C LYS A 57 14.01 14.71 -29.12
N ASN A 58 14.02 13.70 -30.00
CA ASN A 58 13.71 13.86 -31.41
C ASN A 58 12.28 14.38 -31.63
N LEU A 59 11.30 13.78 -30.95
CA LEU A 59 9.91 14.22 -31.03
C LEU A 59 9.72 15.67 -30.55
N SER A 60 10.41 16.07 -29.47
CA SER A 60 10.40 17.44 -28.97
C SER A 60 10.87 18.43 -30.04
N GLU A 61 11.98 18.13 -30.71
CA GLU A 61 12.54 18.98 -31.77
C GLU A 61 11.62 19.06 -33.00
N VAL A 62 11.02 17.94 -33.41
CA VAL A 62 10.03 17.91 -34.52
C VAL A 62 8.77 18.72 -34.16
N LEU A 63 8.23 18.54 -32.95
CA LEU A 63 7.06 19.28 -32.49
C LEU A 63 7.33 20.77 -32.39
N LYS A 64 8.50 21.17 -31.89
CA LYS A 64 8.94 22.57 -31.84
C LYS A 64 9.02 23.17 -33.23
N ALA A 65 9.59 22.46 -34.21
CA ALA A 65 9.61 22.89 -35.61
C ALA A 65 8.20 23.00 -36.23
N ALA A 66 7.25 22.22 -35.73
CA ALA A 66 5.84 22.29 -36.12
C ALA A 66 5.03 23.41 -35.42
N GLY A 67 5.66 24.22 -34.56
CA GLY A 67 4.96 25.23 -33.74
C GLY A 67 4.13 24.63 -32.60
N SER A 68 4.45 23.41 -32.18
CA SER A 68 3.82 22.67 -31.08
C SER A 68 4.87 22.28 -30.02
N SER A 69 4.51 21.40 -29.10
CA SER A 69 5.33 20.97 -27.97
C SER A 69 4.81 19.65 -27.37
N LEU A 70 5.63 18.98 -26.56
CA LEU A 70 5.28 17.69 -25.93
C LEU A 70 4.05 17.79 -25.01
N ASP A 71 3.81 18.95 -24.36
CA ASP A 71 2.63 19.20 -23.51
C ASP A 71 1.29 19.21 -24.26
N LYS A 72 1.32 19.22 -25.60
CA LYS A 72 0.12 19.20 -26.45
C LYS A 72 -0.12 17.84 -27.12
N ILE A 73 0.58 16.79 -26.67
CA ILE A 73 0.36 15.44 -27.17
C ILE A 73 -1.04 14.97 -26.75
N VAL A 74 -1.83 14.55 -27.74
CA VAL A 74 -3.18 13.99 -27.54
C VAL A 74 -3.21 12.47 -27.65
N LYS A 75 -2.19 11.87 -28.27
CA LYS A 75 -2.04 10.42 -28.44
C LYS A 75 -0.58 10.09 -28.75
N ILE A 76 -0.08 9.03 -28.13
CA ILE A 76 1.17 8.38 -28.50
C ILE A 76 0.92 6.89 -28.71
N ASN A 77 1.55 6.31 -29.73
CA ASN A 77 1.61 4.87 -29.90
C ASN A 77 3.07 4.45 -29.71
N ILE A 78 3.32 3.59 -28.74
CA ILE A 78 4.65 3.07 -28.43
C ILE A 78 4.68 1.61 -28.86
N TYR A 79 5.71 1.23 -29.63
CA TYR A 79 5.94 -0.14 -30.05
C TYR A 79 7.17 -0.64 -29.30
N LEU A 80 6.97 -1.62 -28.41
CA LEU A 80 8.04 -2.25 -27.65
C LEU A 80 8.33 -3.64 -28.22
N ALA A 81 9.61 -4.01 -28.22
CA ALA A 81 10.02 -5.37 -28.60
C ALA A 81 9.64 -6.38 -27.49
N ASP A 82 9.74 -5.96 -26.23
CA ASP A 82 9.30 -6.70 -25.05
C ASP A 82 8.37 -5.82 -24.21
N PHE A 83 7.21 -6.35 -23.81
CA PHE A 83 6.28 -5.62 -22.95
C PHE A 83 6.82 -5.48 -21.52
N GLY A 84 7.79 -6.30 -21.11
CA GLY A 84 8.53 -6.15 -19.85
C GLY A 84 9.29 -4.83 -19.73
N ASP A 85 9.57 -4.15 -20.84
CA ASP A 85 10.26 -2.86 -20.85
C ASP A 85 9.34 -1.66 -20.57
N PHE A 86 8.02 -1.88 -20.46
CA PHE A 86 7.03 -0.81 -20.34
C PHE A 86 7.29 0.13 -19.15
N ASP A 87 7.67 -0.42 -17.99
CA ASP A 87 7.94 0.38 -16.79
C ASP A 87 9.17 1.28 -16.99
N MET A 88 10.20 0.81 -17.69
CA MET A 88 11.39 1.63 -18.00
C MET A 88 11.07 2.80 -18.94
N VAL A 89 10.15 2.60 -19.89
CA VAL A 89 9.68 3.65 -20.80
C VAL A 89 8.84 4.68 -20.05
N ASN A 90 7.98 4.22 -19.15
CA ASN A 90 7.19 5.10 -18.29
C ASN A 90 8.09 5.93 -17.35
N GLU A 91 9.08 5.30 -16.72
CA GLU A 91 10.06 6.01 -15.89
C GLU A 91 10.73 7.14 -16.67
N GLU A 92 11.23 6.87 -17.88
CA GLU A 92 11.93 7.88 -18.70
C GLU A 92 11.00 8.99 -19.18
N THR A 93 9.76 8.68 -19.57
CA THR A 93 8.78 9.68 -20.02
C THR A 93 8.22 10.53 -18.88
N SER A 94 8.26 10.04 -17.64
CA SER A 94 7.62 10.69 -16.48
C SER A 94 8.32 11.96 -15.99
N GLN A 95 9.61 12.13 -16.29
CA GLN A 95 10.47 13.18 -15.72
C GLN A 95 10.48 13.15 -14.17
N ILE A 96 10.60 11.96 -13.59
CA ILE A 96 10.67 11.74 -12.14
C ILE A 96 12.06 11.18 -11.81
N TYR A 97 12.75 11.78 -10.85
CA TYR A 97 13.95 11.19 -10.27
C TYR A 97 13.56 10.22 -9.16
N LYS A 98 14.13 9.01 -9.20
CA LYS A 98 14.01 8.00 -8.14
C LYS A 98 15.33 7.88 -7.40
N PHE A 99 15.29 8.13 -6.09
CA PHE A 99 16.41 7.90 -5.18
C PHE A 99 16.09 6.69 -4.32
N SER A 100 16.63 5.54 -4.69
CA SER A 100 16.32 4.27 -4.01
C SER A 100 17.34 3.92 -2.92
N ASN A 101 16.90 3.14 -1.93
CA ASN A 101 17.71 2.60 -0.83
C ASN A 101 18.45 3.67 -0.03
N ILE A 102 17.76 4.75 0.31
CA ILE A 102 18.26 5.71 1.30
C ILE A 102 18.10 5.08 2.68
N ARG A 103 19.22 4.90 3.39
CA ARG A 103 19.21 4.38 4.76
C ARG A 103 18.62 5.45 5.69
N TYR A 104 17.54 5.11 6.40
CA TYR A 104 16.95 6.00 7.40
C TYR A 104 17.19 5.55 8.85
N ALA A 105 17.72 4.33 9.04
CA ALA A 105 18.14 3.81 10.35
C ALA A 105 19.41 2.94 10.24
N GLN A 106 20.12 2.77 11.35
CA GLN A 106 21.20 1.77 11.45
C GLN A 106 20.67 0.35 11.19
N SER A 107 21.56 -0.55 10.78
CA SER A 107 21.19 -1.95 10.53
C SER A 107 20.72 -2.61 11.84
N PRO A 108 19.48 -3.14 11.93
CA PRO A 108 18.92 -3.69 13.16
C PRO A 108 19.37 -5.14 13.41
N VAL A 109 20.69 -5.35 13.37
CA VAL A 109 21.35 -6.66 13.54
C VAL A 109 22.22 -6.68 14.79
N GLY A 110 22.61 -7.88 15.24
CA GLY A 110 23.41 -8.05 16.46
C GLY A 110 22.70 -7.44 17.67
N ASP A 111 23.37 -6.53 18.37
CA ASP A 111 22.82 -5.86 19.57
C ASP A 111 21.61 -4.97 19.26
N LEU A 112 21.47 -4.50 18.01
CA LEU A 112 20.30 -3.73 17.57
C LEU A 112 19.13 -4.62 17.13
N ARG A 113 19.31 -5.95 17.13
CA ARG A 113 18.21 -6.88 16.88
C ARG A 113 17.23 -6.84 18.05
N TRP A 114 15.96 -6.63 17.72
CA TRP A 114 14.87 -6.36 18.67
C TRP A 114 15.05 -5.12 19.55
N ALA A 115 15.87 -4.15 19.13
CA ALA A 115 15.98 -2.84 19.76
C ALA A 115 15.23 -1.78 18.94
N PRO A 116 14.81 -0.65 19.56
CA PRO A 116 14.33 0.51 18.84
C PRO A 116 15.32 0.96 17.75
N PRO A 117 14.83 1.44 16.59
CA PRO A 117 15.69 1.86 15.51
C PRO A 117 16.48 3.11 15.91
N VAL A 118 17.74 3.16 15.47
CA VAL A 118 18.64 4.28 15.73
C VAL A 118 18.93 5.02 14.43
N ALA A 119 18.97 6.34 14.46
CA ALA A 119 19.31 7.14 13.28
C ALA A 119 20.71 6.76 12.74
N PRO A 120 20.92 6.79 11.40
CA PRO A 120 22.20 6.44 10.80
C PRO A 120 23.31 7.38 11.29
N GLU A 121 24.48 6.82 11.54
CA GLU A 121 25.69 7.58 11.89
C GLU A 121 26.60 7.78 10.66
N GLY A 122 27.20 8.96 10.58
CA GLY A 122 28.15 9.30 9.53
C GLY A 122 27.53 9.53 8.15
N VAL A 123 28.38 9.54 7.12
CA VAL A 123 27.98 9.73 5.73
C VAL A 123 28.61 8.62 4.89
N ASN A 124 27.79 7.74 4.33
CA ASN A 124 28.24 6.82 3.29
C ASN A 124 28.46 7.63 2.00
N LYS A 125 29.71 7.74 1.56
CA LYS A 125 30.07 8.46 0.32
C LYS A 125 29.96 7.59 -0.93
N GLN A 126 29.69 6.29 -0.78
CA GLN A 126 29.43 5.43 -1.94
C GLN A 126 28.07 5.79 -2.53
N VAL A 127 28.05 5.96 -3.86
CA VAL A 127 26.80 6.21 -4.59
C VAL A 127 25.99 4.92 -4.62
N GLN A 128 24.89 4.90 -3.88
CA GLN A 128 23.86 3.87 -4.01
C GLN A 128 22.98 4.25 -5.20
N ASN A 129 23.02 3.44 -6.26
CA ASN A 129 22.25 3.65 -7.49
C ASN A 129 20.92 2.89 -7.50
N GLY A 130 20.55 2.24 -6.39
CA GLY A 130 19.29 1.50 -6.27
C GLY A 130 19.28 0.15 -6.98
N SER A 131 20.43 -0.34 -7.46
CA SER A 131 20.54 -1.61 -8.20
C SER A 131 20.27 -2.86 -7.37
N VAL A 132 20.35 -2.76 -6.04
CA VAL A 132 20.10 -3.87 -5.12
C VAL A 132 18.70 -3.73 -4.56
N ASN A 133 17.82 -4.70 -4.80
CA ASN A 133 16.56 -4.75 -4.06
C ASN A 133 16.84 -5.13 -2.60
N VAL A 134 16.22 -4.43 -1.66
CA VAL A 134 16.32 -4.75 -0.23
C VAL A 134 14.93 -4.74 0.36
N ILE A 135 14.54 -5.85 0.98
CA ILE A 135 13.25 -6.06 1.65
C ILE A 135 13.48 -6.65 3.04
N CYS A 136 12.58 -6.34 3.98
CA CYS A 136 12.66 -6.91 5.32
C CYS A 136 12.26 -8.39 5.32
N PRO A 137 12.76 -9.18 6.29
CA PRO A 137 12.39 -10.59 6.44
C PRO A 137 10.89 -10.74 6.64
N GLN A 138 10.28 -11.67 5.90
CA GLN A 138 8.83 -11.84 5.84
C GLN A 138 8.44 -13.31 5.71
N GLY A 139 7.15 -13.59 5.93
CA GLY A 139 6.58 -14.92 5.81
C GLY A 139 5.13 -14.85 5.36
N MET A 140 4.62 -15.91 4.72
CA MET A 140 3.27 -15.94 4.18
C MET A 140 2.49 -17.09 4.79
N MET A 141 1.33 -16.81 5.37
CA MET A 141 0.45 -17.83 5.94
C MET A 141 -0.02 -18.80 4.84
N GLU A 142 0.05 -20.10 5.10
CA GLU A 142 -0.34 -21.11 4.11
C GLU A 142 -1.82 -20.97 3.71
N TRP A 143 -2.69 -20.70 4.68
CA TRP A 143 -4.13 -20.58 4.44
C TRP A 143 -4.50 -19.43 3.50
N MET A 144 -3.75 -18.31 3.52
CA MET A 144 -3.98 -17.21 2.57
C MET A 144 -3.68 -17.62 1.12
N SER A 145 -2.74 -18.57 0.91
CA SER A 145 -2.51 -19.13 -0.43
C SER A 145 -3.70 -19.94 -0.92
N VAL A 146 -4.42 -20.62 -0.02
CA VAL A 146 -5.66 -21.34 -0.34
C VAL A 146 -6.78 -20.34 -0.66
N THR A 147 -6.94 -19.29 0.14
CA THR A 147 -7.95 -18.25 -0.11
C THR A 147 -7.70 -17.51 -1.43
N SER A 148 -6.45 -17.32 -1.84
CA SER A 148 -6.14 -16.76 -3.18
C SER A 148 -6.66 -17.62 -4.35
N ILE A 149 -6.73 -18.94 -4.16
CA ILE A 149 -7.34 -19.85 -5.15
C ILE A 149 -8.86 -19.63 -5.15
N PHE A 150 -9.47 -19.52 -3.97
CA PHE A 150 -10.90 -19.27 -3.81
C PHE A 150 -11.36 -17.96 -4.46
N GLN A 151 -10.58 -16.89 -4.30
CA GLN A 151 -10.81 -15.60 -4.96
C GLN A 151 -10.91 -15.70 -6.49
N ARG A 152 -10.19 -16.63 -7.13
CA ARG A 152 -10.30 -16.82 -8.58
C ARG A 152 -11.65 -17.41 -8.99
N TYR A 153 -12.18 -18.35 -8.20
CA TYR A 153 -13.51 -18.91 -8.42
C TYR A 153 -14.61 -17.87 -8.16
N TYR A 154 -14.46 -17.03 -7.14
CA TYR A 154 -15.39 -15.94 -6.87
C TYR A 154 -15.40 -14.89 -7.99
N ALA A 155 -14.23 -14.40 -8.40
CA ALA A 155 -14.10 -13.44 -9.49
C ALA A 155 -14.67 -14.00 -10.82
N ALA A 156 -14.52 -15.31 -11.06
CA ALA A 156 -15.07 -16.00 -12.23
C ALA A 156 -16.57 -16.35 -12.11
N ARG A 157 -17.20 -16.09 -10.95
CA ARG A 157 -18.60 -16.47 -10.64
C ARG A 157 -18.85 -17.98 -10.75
N THR A 158 -17.88 -18.78 -10.31
CA THR A 158 -17.92 -20.26 -10.34
C THR A 158 -17.58 -20.86 -8.98
N VAL A 159 -18.00 -20.23 -7.89
CA VAL A 159 -17.70 -20.65 -6.50
C VAL A 159 -18.16 -22.08 -6.22
N ASP A 160 -19.23 -22.53 -6.87
CA ASP A 160 -19.76 -23.89 -6.82
C ASP A 160 -18.75 -24.97 -7.24
N LYS A 161 -17.69 -24.60 -7.96
CA LYS A 161 -16.62 -25.50 -8.42
C LYS A 161 -15.40 -25.51 -7.50
N PHE A 162 -15.36 -24.64 -6.50
CA PHE A 162 -14.24 -24.62 -5.57
C PHE A 162 -14.25 -25.87 -4.68
N ASN A 163 -13.07 -26.42 -4.43
CA ASN A 163 -12.87 -27.51 -3.49
C ASN A 163 -11.67 -27.17 -2.59
N HIS A 164 -11.93 -27.08 -1.28
CA HIS A 164 -10.93 -26.69 -0.29
C HIS A 164 -9.72 -27.65 -0.26
N ASP A 165 -9.98 -28.95 -0.14
CA ASP A 165 -8.91 -29.96 -0.03
C ASP A 165 -8.03 -30.01 -1.29
N ALA A 166 -8.62 -29.86 -2.47
CA ALA A 166 -7.89 -29.77 -3.73
C ALA A 166 -7.02 -28.51 -3.79
N ALA A 167 -7.53 -27.38 -3.28
CA ALA A 167 -6.76 -26.13 -3.20
C ALA A 167 -5.60 -26.25 -2.20
N VAL A 168 -5.81 -26.89 -1.04
CA VAL A 168 -4.74 -27.21 -0.06
C VAL A 168 -3.67 -28.09 -0.70
N ALA A 169 -4.08 -29.16 -1.42
CA ALA A 169 -3.15 -30.03 -2.12
C ALA A 169 -2.35 -29.28 -3.20
N GLN A 170 -3.00 -28.36 -3.93
CA GLN A 170 -2.34 -27.50 -4.91
C GLN A 170 -1.29 -26.59 -4.27
N VAL A 171 -1.59 -25.97 -3.13
CA VAL A 171 -0.64 -25.12 -2.39
C VAL A 171 0.57 -25.94 -1.93
N LYS A 172 0.34 -27.12 -1.35
CA LYS A 172 1.42 -28.04 -0.94
C LYS A 172 2.28 -28.51 -2.12
N THR A 173 1.67 -28.75 -3.28
CA THR A 173 2.40 -29.12 -4.51
C THR A 173 3.25 -27.96 -5.02
N LYS A 174 2.73 -26.73 -4.96
CA LYS A 174 3.44 -25.53 -5.39
C LYS A 174 4.59 -25.18 -4.44
N TYR A 175 4.40 -25.37 -3.13
CA TYR A 175 5.37 -25.06 -2.09
C TYR A 175 5.70 -26.32 -1.27
N PRO A 176 6.49 -27.26 -1.83
CA PRO A 176 6.76 -28.55 -1.19
C PRO A 176 7.51 -28.43 0.15
N ASN A 177 8.19 -27.31 0.38
CA ASN A 177 8.92 -27.00 1.62
C ASN A 177 8.22 -25.93 2.48
N GLY A 178 6.92 -25.71 2.25
CA GLY A 178 6.11 -24.69 2.92
C GLY A 178 6.30 -23.28 2.34
N THR A 179 5.29 -22.43 2.54
CA THR A 179 5.31 -21.02 2.12
C THR A 179 6.39 -20.20 2.86
N GLY A 180 6.80 -20.64 4.05
CA GLY A 180 7.88 -20.01 4.82
C GLY A 180 9.23 -20.04 4.08
N LEU A 181 9.59 -21.14 3.39
CA LEU A 181 10.86 -21.20 2.66
C LEU A 181 10.90 -20.21 1.51
N GLU A 182 9.86 -20.24 0.69
CA GLU A 182 9.73 -19.34 -0.47
C GLU A 182 9.95 -17.88 -0.06
N GLN A 183 9.26 -17.44 1.00
CA GLN A 183 9.32 -16.06 1.50
C GLN A 183 10.68 -15.71 2.10
N SER A 184 11.26 -16.62 2.89
CA SER A 184 12.58 -16.41 3.51
C SER A 184 13.71 -16.25 2.48
N THR A 185 13.53 -16.78 1.26
CA THR A 185 14.52 -16.77 0.18
C THR A 185 14.25 -15.76 -0.94
N LEU A 186 13.26 -14.87 -0.77
CA LEU A 186 12.98 -13.84 -1.77
C LEU A 186 14.23 -12.99 -2.07
N PRO A 187 14.47 -12.63 -3.35
CA PRO A 187 15.60 -11.78 -3.72
C PRO A 187 15.58 -10.43 -2.98
N GLY A 188 16.66 -10.14 -2.27
CA GLY A 188 16.82 -8.91 -1.50
C GLY A 188 16.41 -9.01 -0.03
N THR A 189 15.95 -10.17 0.44
CA THR A 189 15.66 -10.41 1.86
C THR A 189 16.93 -10.24 2.70
N SER A 190 16.89 -9.32 3.66
CA SER A 190 17.96 -9.08 4.63
C SER A 190 17.37 -8.49 5.91
N ASP A 191 17.94 -8.79 7.08
CA ASP A 191 17.59 -8.06 8.31
C ASP A 191 18.24 -6.66 8.38
N ASP A 192 19.22 -6.35 7.52
CA ASP A 192 19.62 -4.98 7.20
C ASP A 192 18.65 -4.38 6.16
N CYS A 193 17.46 -3.95 6.58
CA CYS A 193 16.39 -3.59 5.65
C CYS A 193 15.79 -2.18 5.81
N LEU A 194 16.25 -1.37 6.76
CA LEU A 194 15.66 -0.06 7.10
C LEU A 194 16.07 1.04 6.11
N PHE A 195 15.46 0.95 4.93
CA PHE A 195 15.66 1.83 3.78
C PHE A 195 14.34 2.40 3.28
N LEU A 196 14.42 3.59 2.68
CA LEU A 196 13.32 4.26 1.98
C LEU A 196 13.73 4.72 0.59
N ASP A 197 12.73 4.96 -0.26
CA ASP A 197 12.87 5.48 -1.61
C ASP A 197 12.16 6.84 -1.72
N VAL A 198 12.72 7.77 -2.50
CA VAL A 198 12.12 9.08 -2.77
C VAL A 198 11.93 9.25 -4.28
N HIS A 199 10.69 9.47 -4.71
CA HIS A 199 10.33 9.82 -6.08
C HIS A 199 9.98 11.31 -6.13
N VAL A 200 10.71 12.07 -6.94
CA VAL A 200 10.57 13.53 -7.02
C VAL A 200 10.42 13.99 -8.47
N PRO A 201 9.43 14.82 -8.81
CA PRO A 201 9.36 15.45 -10.12
C PRO A 201 10.63 16.26 -10.42
N GLU A 202 11.17 16.14 -11.62
CA GLU A 202 12.38 16.87 -12.03
C GLU A 202 12.23 18.39 -11.82
N ALA A 203 11.04 18.94 -12.10
CA ALA A 203 10.72 20.35 -11.89
C ALA A 203 10.83 20.77 -10.41
N VAL A 204 10.43 19.91 -9.47
CA VAL A 204 10.55 20.13 -8.03
C VAL A 204 12.01 20.06 -7.61
N PHE A 205 12.73 19.02 -8.04
CA PHE A 205 14.13 18.82 -7.67
C PHE A 205 15.02 19.97 -8.17
N ARG A 206 14.83 20.41 -9.42
CA ARG A 206 15.58 21.55 -10.01
C ARG A 206 15.34 22.88 -9.27
N LYS A 207 14.15 23.08 -8.71
CA LYS A 207 13.83 24.25 -7.85
C LYS A 207 14.42 24.12 -6.43
N GLY A 208 14.83 22.92 -6.04
CA GLY A 208 15.40 22.60 -4.73
C GLY A 208 14.49 23.07 -3.59
N ARG A 209 15.08 23.57 -2.51
CA ARG A 209 14.37 24.02 -1.29
C ARG A 209 13.29 25.07 -1.52
N LYS A 210 13.28 25.77 -2.67
CA LYS A 210 12.27 26.78 -3.00
C LYS A 210 10.97 26.16 -3.53
N ALA A 211 10.99 24.89 -3.95
CA ALA A 211 9.81 24.24 -4.53
C ALA A 211 8.68 24.09 -3.50
N LYS A 212 9.00 23.69 -2.26
CA LYS A 212 8.04 23.42 -1.19
C LYS A 212 6.90 22.49 -1.65
N ALA A 213 7.25 21.40 -2.33
CA ALA A 213 6.28 20.46 -2.85
C ALA A 213 5.61 19.65 -1.72
N PRO A 214 4.29 19.40 -1.77
CA PRO A 214 3.63 18.47 -0.86
C PRO A 214 4.27 17.08 -0.92
N VAL A 215 4.29 16.38 0.21
CA VAL A 215 4.93 15.08 0.36
C VAL A 215 3.88 14.05 0.75
N MET A 216 3.84 12.93 0.03
CA MET A 216 3.11 11.73 0.42
C MET A 216 4.12 10.68 0.90
N VAL A 217 3.92 10.14 2.10
CA VAL A 217 4.69 9.01 2.62
C VAL A 217 3.78 7.79 2.63
N TRP A 218 4.16 6.74 1.91
CA TRP A 218 3.44 5.48 1.84
C TRP A 218 4.02 4.44 2.80
N ILE A 219 3.16 3.89 3.64
CA ILE A 219 3.42 2.77 4.55
C ILE A 219 2.71 1.55 3.94
N HIS A 220 3.50 0.57 3.48
CA HIS A 220 2.93 -0.61 2.84
C HIS A 220 2.12 -1.46 3.82
N GLY A 221 1.16 -2.22 3.27
CA GLY A 221 0.39 -3.22 4.01
C GLY A 221 1.11 -4.57 4.08
N GLY A 222 0.32 -5.63 4.30
CA GLY A 222 0.80 -7.01 4.35
C GLY A 222 0.65 -7.68 5.71
N ALA A 223 -0.41 -7.34 6.45
CA ALA A 223 -0.74 -7.95 7.75
C ALA A 223 0.42 -7.95 8.76
N TYR A 224 1.30 -6.94 8.68
CA TYR A 224 2.52 -6.81 9.49
C TYR A 224 3.55 -7.95 9.32
N VAL A 225 3.37 -8.84 8.33
CA VAL A 225 4.22 -10.03 8.13
C VAL A 225 4.83 -10.13 6.73
N VAL A 226 4.28 -9.42 5.74
CA VAL A 226 4.80 -9.28 4.36
C VAL A 226 4.77 -7.82 3.91
N GLY A 227 5.39 -7.56 2.75
CA GLY A 227 5.38 -6.26 2.09
C GLY A 227 6.77 -5.63 2.00
N ASN A 228 6.89 -4.58 1.17
CA ASN A 228 8.10 -3.79 1.03
C ASN A 228 7.82 -2.47 0.28
N LYS A 229 8.83 -1.61 0.20
CA LYS A 229 8.75 -0.27 -0.42
C LYS A 229 8.58 -0.23 -1.95
N VAL A 230 8.69 -1.35 -2.64
CA VAL A 230 8.57 -1.49 -4.11
C VAL A 230 7.52 -2.52 -4.56
N ASP A 231 6.78 -3.14 -3.63
CA ASP A 231 5.81 -4.20 -3.90
C ASP A 231 4.56 -3.66 -4.62
N SER A 232 3.79 -4.57 -5.22
CA SER A 232 2.43 -4.38 -5.73
C SER A 232 1.51 -3.58 -4.81
N SER A 233 1.67 -3.68 -3.48
CA SER A 233 0.91 -2.90 -2.50
C SER A 233 1.35 -1.43 -2.40
N ALA A 234 2.62 -1.10 -2.65
CA ALA A 234 3.11 0.27 -2.79
C ALA A 234 2.94 0.86 -4.19
N GLY A 235 2.85 -0.02 -5.20
CA GLY A 235 2.63 0.28 -6.59
C GLY A 235 3.65 1.27 -7.20
N ASP A 236 3.39 1.68 -8.44
CA ASP A 236 4.20 2.69 -9.14
C ASP A 236 3.55 4.08 -8.96
N PRO A 237 4.20 5.02 -8.24
CA PRO A 237 3.64 6.34 -8.01
C PRO A 237 3.69 7.24 -9.25
N THR A 238 4.32 6.81 -10.35
CA THR A 238 4.55 7.63 -11.55
C THR A 238 3.28 8.27 -12.09
N ARG A 239 2.20 7.50 -12.21
CA ARG A 239 0.93 8.05 -12.72
C ARG A 239 0.30 9.01 -11.72
N LEU A 240 0.29 8.69 -10.42
CA LEU A 240 -0.22 9.59 -9.37
C LEU A 240 0.55 10.94 -9.35
N ILE A 241 1.88 10.89 -9.43
CA ILE A 241 2.73 12.08 -9.51
C ILE A 241 2.42 12.88 -10.78
N THR A 242 2.25 12.21 -11.91
CA THR A 242 1.93 12.87 -13.19
C THR A 242 0.55 13.53 -13.14
N THR A 243 -0.48 12.82 -12.67
CA THR A 243 -1.84 13.36 -12.46
C THR A 243 -1.80 14.57 -11.51
N SER A 244 -0.96 14.53 -10.49
CA SER A 244 -0.80 15.68 -9.59
C SER A 244 -0.24 16.92 -10.32
N ARG A 245 0.59 16.78 -11.35
CA ARG A 245 1.07 17.92 -12.16
C ARG A 245 -0.02 18.44 -13.09
N GLU A 246 -0.79 17.53 -13.69
CA GLU A 246 -1.94 17.85 -14.55
C GLU A 246 -2.99 18.67 -13.80
N ASN A 247 -3.18 18.38 -12.51
CA ASN A 247 -4.08 19.12 -11.60
C ASN A 247 -3.46 20.40 -11.02
N GLY A 248 -2.39 20.92 -11.64
CA GLY A 248 -1.74 22.18 -11.28
C GLY A 248 -0.63 22.07 -10.23
N GLY A 249 0.36 22.96 -10.32
CA GLY A 249 1.58 22.92 -9.51
C GLY A 249 2.70 22.07 -10.14
N ASP A 250 3.82 21.93 -9.43
CA ASP A 250 4.99 21.17 -9.93
C ASP A 250 4.91 19.65 -9.64
N GLY A 251 3.84 19.20 -8.97
CA GLY A 251 3.61 17.82 -8.57
C GLY A 251 3.82 17.58 -7.07
N ILE A 252 3.72 16.31 -6.67
CA ILE A 252 3.97 15.85 -5.29
C ILE A 252 5.25 15.02 -5.22
N ILE A 253 5.91 15.00 -4.06
CA ILE A 253 6.98 14.04 -3.75
C ILE A 253 6.35 12.81 -3.12
N TYR A 254 6.80 11.62 -3.53
CA TYR A 254 6.38 10.35 -2.96
C TYR A 254 7.56 9.67 -2.25
N VAL A 255 7.32 9.20 -1.03
CA VAL A 255 8.30 8.47 -0.22
C VAL A 255 7.69 7.12 0.14
N SER A 256 8.41 6.01 -0.07
CA SER A 256 8.01 4.68 0.42
C SER A 256 9.13 4.10 1.28
N LEU A 257 8.79 3.32 2.31
CA LEU A 257 9.75 2.77 3.26
C LEU A 257 9.54 1.28 3.51
N ASN A 258 10.62 0.59 3.83
CA ASN A 258 10.56 -0.70 4.50
C ASN A 258 10.47 -0.47 6.02
N TYR A 259 9.83 -1.38 6.74
CA TYR A 259 9.87 -1.46 8.21
C TYR A 259 9.94 -2.94 8.63
N ARG A 260 10.44 -3.25 9.84
CA ARG A 260 10.54 -4.65 10.30
C ARG A 260 9.15 -5.30 10.38
N LEU A 261 9.07 -6.56 9.99
CA LEU A 261 7.84 -7.35 9.91
C LEU A 261 7.94 -8.62 10.77
N GLY A 262 6.82 -9.29 10.98
CA GLY A 262 6.72 -10.55 11.71
C GLY A 262 7.32 -10.48 13.11
N GLY A 263 7.95 -11.57 13.52
CA GLY A 263 8.67 -11.68 14.79
C GLY A 263 9.89 -10.79 14.92
N LEU A 264 10.39 -10.16 13.85
CA LEU A 264 11.46 -9.15 13.96
C LEU A 264 10.91 -7.75 14.28
N GLY A 265 9.66 -7.46 13.89
CA GLY A 265 9.05 -6.13 14.03
C GLY A 265 7.96 -6.03 15.09
N PHE A 266 7.29 -7.14 15.42
CA PHE A 266 6.04 -7.14 16.18
C PHE A 266 5.94 -8.31 17.18
N VAL A 267 7.06 -8.96 17.50
CA VAL A 267 7.08 -9.85 18.66
C VAL A 267 6.84 -9.05 19.94
N SER A 268 6.08 -9.63 20.85
CA SER A 268 5.68 -9.07 22.14
C SER A 268 5.38 -10.22 23.11
N GLY A 269 5.15 -9.92 24.37
CA GLY A 269 4.90 -10.91 25.41
C GLY A 269 5.90 -10.83 26.55
N GLU A 270 5.49 -11.39 27.69
CA GLU A 270 6.23 -11.30 28.94
C GLU A 270 7.65 -11.86 28.81
N THR A 271 7.84 -12.98 28.12
CA THR A 271 9.18 -13.57 27.90
C THR A 271 10.06 -12.64 27.06
N PHE A 272 9.52 -12.06 25.99
CA PHE A 272 10.26 -11.16 25.11
C PHE A 272 10.69 -9.88 25.83
N GLU A 273 9.78 -9.27 26.59
CA GLU A 273 10.03 -8.01 27.29
C GLU A 273 10.99 -8.18 28.48
N LYS A 274 10.91 -9.30 29.22
CA LYS A 274 11.87 -9.63 30.28
C LYS A 274 13.31 -9.77 29.76
N ASP A 275 13.48 -10.22 28.53
CA ASP A 275 14.78 -10.33 27.85
C ASP A 275 15.24 -9.01 27.20
N GLY A 276 14.64 -7.90 27.59
CA GLY A 276 14.95 -6.55 27.10
C GLY A 276 14.45 -6.28 25.68
N GLY A 277 13.51 -7.08 25.18
CA GLY A 277 12.80 -6.82 23.93
C GLY A 277 11.90 -5.59 24.04
N THR A 278 11.76 -4.83 22.97
CA THR A 278 10.80 -3.72 22.88
C THR A 278 9.71 -4.08 21.88
N PRO A 279 8.41 -4.06 22.25
CA PRO A 279 7.31 -4.29 21.30
C PRO A 279 7.23 -3.21 20.21
N ASN A 280 6.38 -3.42 19.22
CA ASN A 280 6.01 -2.42 18.20
C ASN A 280 7.19 -1.83 17.39
N LEU A 281 8.30 -2.56 17.25
CA LEU A 281 9.49 -2.09 16.53
C LEU A 281 9.19 -1.66 15.10
N GLY A 282 8.28 -2.34 14.41
CA GLY A 282 7.84 -1.94 13.07
C GLY A 282 7.16 -0.56 13.06
N LEU A 283 6.41 -0.18 14.10
CA LEU A 283 5.87 1.17 14.25
C LEU A 283 6.96 2.20 14.56
N LEU A 284 7.94 1.83 15.39
CA LEU A 284 9.07 2.70 15.72
C LEU A 284 9.98 2.94 14.49
N ASP A 285 10.13 1.94 13.63
CA ASP A 285 10.82 2.06 12.34
C ASP A 285 10.12 3.10 11.45
N GLN A 286 8.80 2.97 11.32
CA GLN A 286 7.97 3.93 10.58
C GLN A 286 8.08 5.34 11.18
N ARG A 287 8.04 5.47 12.52
CA ARG A 287 8.21 6.76 13.20
C ARG A 287 9.55 7.41 12.87
N LEU A 288 10.65 6.66 12.94
CA LEU A 288 11.98 7.20 12.62
C LEU A 288 12.09 7.59 11.14
N ALA A 289 11.44 6.86 10.23
CA ALA A 289 11.38 7.25 8.82
C ALA A 289 10.59 8.55 8.62
N LEU A 290 9.50 8.78 9.36
CA LEU A 290 8.76 10.04 9.32
C LEU A 290 9.60 11.21 9.88
N GLU A 291 10.38 10.97 10.92
CA GLU A 291 11.34 11.95 11.44
C GLU A 291 12.47 12.24 10.43
N TRP A 292 12.91 11.21 9.70
CA TRP A 292 13.83 11.39 8.57
C TRP A 292 13.22 12.29 7.50
N VAL A 293 11.95 12.09 7.14
CA VAL A 293 11.23 12.96 6.19
C VAL A 293 11.20 14.40 6.69
N GLN A 294 10.81 14.63 7.94
CA GLN A 294 10.81 15.96 8.56
C GLN A 294 12.17 16.66 8.49
N LYS A 295 13.24 15.89 8.73
CA LYS A 295 14.61 16.41 8.76
C LYS A 295 15.21 16.62 7.37
N HIS A 296 14.90 15.78 6.39
CA HIS A 296 15.66 15.69 5.14
C HIS A 296 14.88 15.99 3.85
N ILE A 297 13.54 15.92 3.84
CA ILE A 297 12.78 15.96 2.58
C ILE A 297 12.91 17.30 1.82
N HIS A 298 13.23 18.38 2.54
CA HIS A 298 13.51 19.69 1.97
C HIS A 298 14.72 19.69 1.00
N LEU A 299 15.65 18.73 1.14
CA LEU A 299 16.78 18.56 0.22
C LEU A 299 16.32 18.10 -1.17
N PHE A 300 15.19 17.40 -1.24
CA PHE A 300 14.54 16.97 -2.48
C PHE A 300 13.52 18.01 -2.97
N GLY A 301 13.34 19.13 -2.26
CA GLY A 301 12.37 20.18 -2.57
C GLY A 301 11.00 20.01 -1.90
N GLY A 302 10.85 19.04 -1.00
CA GLY A 302 9.61 18.82 -0.26
C GLY A 302 9.37 19.85 0.85
N ASP A 303 8.11 20.09 1.16
CA ASP A 303 7.69 20.89 2.31
C ASP A 303 7.36 19.97 3.49
N ARG A 304 8.17 20.05 4.54
CA ARG A 304 7.99 19.28 5.78
C ARG A 304 6.68 19.61 6.51
N ASN A 305 6.07 20.76 6.23
CA ASN A 305 4.79 21.17 6.83
C ASN A 305 3.57 20.70 6.02
N GLN A 306 3.79 20.03 4.89
CA GLN A 306 2.74 19.51 3.99
C GLN A 306 2.98 18.02 3.72
N VAL A 307 3.18 17.27 4.79
CA VAL A 307 3.35 15.81 4.77
C VAL A 307 2.00 15.13 4.99
N THR A 308 1.65 14.23 4.08
CA THR A 308 0.51 13.32 4.16
C THR A 308 1.05 11.90 4.34
N ILE A 309 0.67 11.21 5.41
CA ILE A 309 0.97 9.77 5.53
C ILE A 309 -0.20 8.97 4.99
N SER A 310 0.09 7.92 4.24
CA SER A 310 -0.91 7.03 3.67
C SER A 310 -0.43 5.60 3.80
N GLY A 311 -1.36 4.66 3.89
CA GLY A 311 -1.04 3.25 3.88
C GLY A 311 -2.26 2.43 3.51
N GLY A 312 -2.02 1.20 3.10
CA GLY A 312 -3.04 0.21 2.77
C GLY A 312 -3.04 -0.92 3.80
N SER A 313 -4.21 -1.46 4.18
CA SER A 313 -4.27 -2.65 5.04
C SER A 313 -3.60 -2.42 6.41
N ALA A 314 -2.67 -3.29 6.82
CA ALA A 314 -1.80 -3.08 7.98
C ALA A 314 -1.06 -1.74 7.96
N GLY A 315 -0.71 -1.20 6.78
CA GLY A 315 -0.13 0.14 6.65
C GLY A 315 -1.12 1.26 6.98
N ALA A 316 -2.41 1.06 6.69
CA ALA A 316 -3.48 1.94 7.15
C ALA A 316 -3.69 1.82 8.66
N GLY A 317 -3.58 0.61 9.22
CA GLY A 317 -3.53 0.40 10.67
C GLY A 317 -2.37 1.15 11.32
N SER A 318 -1.16 1.07 10.75
CA SER A 318 0.02 1.87 11.14
C SER A 318 -0.24 3.37 11.10
N VAL A 319 -0.89 3.88 10.06
CA VAL A 319 -1.32 5.29 9.98
C VAL A 319 -2.21 5.66 11.18
N VAL A 320 -3.18 4.79 11.51
CA VAL A 320 -4.02 4.98 12.70
C VAL A 320 -3.18 4.96 13.97
N TYR A 321 -2.31 3.97 14.18
CA TYR A 321 -1.44 3.93 15.37
C TYR A 321 -0.55 5.17 15.53
N HIS A 322 -0.13 5.80 14.44
CA HIS A 322 0.59 7.08 14.50
C HIS A 322 -0.29 8.24 14.99
N LEU A 323 -1.59 8.25 14.66
CA LEU A 323 -2.56 9.18 15.25
C LEU A 323 -2.83 8.90 16.73
N LEU A 324 -2.66 7.65 17.15
CA LEU A 324 -2.90 7.15 18.51
C LEU A 324 -1.63 7.14 19.38
N SER A 325 -0.54 7.76 18.93
CA SER A 325 0.76 7.64 19.61
C SER A 325 0.87 8.40 20.94
N GLY A 326 -0.21 9.01 21.41
CA GLY A 326 -0.24 9.88 22.60
C GLY A 326 0.49 11.21 22.46
N SER A 327 1.13 11.48 21.32
CA SER A 327 1.82 12.74 21.04
C SER A 327 0.94 13.72 20.28
N GLU A 328 0.84 14.97 20.76
CA GLU A 328 0.24 16.05 19.99
C GLU A 328 1.16 16.56 18.85
N ASP A 329 2.48 16.30 18.94
CA ASP A 329 3.46 16.68 17.91
C ASP A 329 3.70 15.51 16.93
N VAL A 330 2.77 15.34 15.99
CA VAL A 330 2.88 14.34 14.92
C VAL A 330 3.59 14.91 13.68
N PRO A 331 4.47 14.14 13.00
CA PRO A 331 5.33 14.61 11.90
C PRO A 331 4.59 14.69 10.57
N PHE A 332 3.28 14.91 10.57
CA PHE A 332 2.43 14.96 9.40
C PHE A 332 1.20 15.83 9.66
N LYS A 333 0.57 16.27 8.58
CA LYS A 333 -0.58 17.17 8.61
C LYS A 333 -1.87 16.50 8.16
N ARG A 334 -1.74 15.41 7.39
CA ARG A 334 -2.88 14.71 6.79
C ARG A 334 -2.65 13.22 6.79
N VAL A 335 -3.75 12.48 6.75
CA VAL A 335 -3.73 11.02 6.66
C VAL A 335 -4.67 10.50 5.58
N LEU A 336 -4.22 9.46 4.89
CA LEU A 336 -5.01 8.65 3.95
C LEU A 336 -4.89 7.16 4.29
N PRO A 337 -5.55 6.67 5.35
CA PRO A 337 -5.66 5.24 5.60
C PRO A 337 -6.66 4.58 4.64
N GLN A 338 -6.23 3.52 3.97
CA GLN A 338 -7.01 2.76 2.97
C GLN A 338 -7.15 1.30 3.43
N SER A 339 -8.38 0.82 3.60
CA SER A 339 -8.72 -0.47 4.20
C SER A 339 -8.04 -0.69 5.55
N ILE A 340 -8.47 0.03 6.60
CA ILE A 340 -7.81 0.06 7.92
C ILE A 340 -7.72 -1.33 8.56
N GLY A 341 -6.51 -1.91 8.61
CA GLY A 341 -6.26 -3.19 9.29
C GLY A 341 -5.91 -3.01 10.77
N LEU A 342 -6.94 -2.97 11.63
CA LEU A 342 -6.78 -3.03 13.09
C LEU A 342 -7.21 -4.42 13.57
N LEU A 343 -6.21 -5.27 13.84
CA LEU A 343 -6.44 -6.62 14.35
C LEU A 343 -5.97 -6.65 15.81
N PRO A 344 -6.82 -7.04 16.76
CA PRO A 344 -6.40 -7.21 18.14
C PRO A 344 -5.55 -8.47 18.31
N ALA A 345 -4.63 -8.41 19.26
CA ALA A 345 -3.83 -9.56 19.68
C ALA A 345 -4.06 -9.79 21.17
N SER A 346 -4.52 -10.99 21.55
CA SER A 346 -4.65 -11.37 22.97
C SER A 346 -3.28 -11.63 23.60
N ASP A 347 -3.15 -11.39 24.91
CA ASP A 347 -1.88 -11.63 25.63
C ASP A 347 -1.39 -13.08 25.51
N ALA A 348 -2.33 -14.05 25.53
CA ALA A 348 -2.00 -15.46 25.31
C ALA A 348 -1.41 -15.71 23.91
N THR A 349 -1.92 -15.01 22.89
CA THR A 349 -1.40 -15.10 21.52
C THR A 349 -0.03 -14.46 21.41
N LYS A 350 0.18 -13.28 22.02
CA LYS A 350 1.47 -12.56 22.05
C LYS A 350 2.57 -13.48 22.60
N GLU A 351 2.36 -14.01 23.81
CA GLU A 351 3.32 -14.88 24.49
C GLU A 351 3.56 -16.20 23.74
N SER A 352 2.49 -16.85 23.25
CA SER A 352 2.63 -18.09 22.48
C SER A 352 3.50 -17.91 21.23
N ASN A 353 3.39 -16.77 20.54
CA ASN A 353 4.16 -16.50 19.33
C ASN A 353 5.62 -16.17 19.64
N ALA A 354 5.91 -15.52 20.77
CA ALA A 354 7.29 -15.32 21.24
C ALA A 354 7.97 -16.67 21.55
N LEU A 355 7.29 -17.55 22.29
CA LEU A 355 7.82 -18.87 22.65
C LEU A 355 8.03 -19.77 21.42
N LYS A 356 7.09 -19.77 20.46
CA LYS A 356 7.26 -20.50 19.19
C LYS A 356 8.48 -20.02 18.41
N LEU A 357 8.77 -18.73 18.42
CA LEU A 357 9.95 -18.19 17.75
C LEU A 357 11.25 -18.71 18.40
N LEU A 358 11.32 -18.70 19.74
CA LEU A 358 12.45 -19.29 20.48
C LEU A 358 12.60 -20.80 20.22
N GLU A 359 11.49 -21.54 20.19
CA GLU A 359 11.46 -22.97 19.85
C GLU A 359 12.04 -23.23 18.46
N LYS A 360 11.61 -22.49 17.43
CA LYS A 360 12.15 -22.62 16.06
C LYS A 360 13.63 -22.26 15.96
N LEU A 361 14.10 -21.37 16.83
CA LEU A 361 15.51 -20.98 16.91
C LEU A 361 16.36 -21.97 17.71
N GLY A 362 15.74 -22.79 18.57
CA GLY A 362 16.42 -23.74 19.44
C GLY A 362 17.25 -23.05 20.52
N VAL A 363 16.72 -21.98 21.10
CA VAL A 363 17.32 -21.17 22.18
C VAL A 363 16.29 -20.88 23.25
N ASP A 364 16.74 -20.56 24.46
CA ASP A 364 15.85 -20.38 25.61
C ASP A 364 15.51 -18.91 25.91
N SER A 365 16.19 -17.96 25.25
CA SER A 365 16.02 -16.52 25.47
C SER A 365 16.25 -15.69 24.20
N PHE A 366 15.67 -14.49 24.17
CA PHE A 366 15.96 -13.51 23.13
C PHE A 366 17.38 -12.95 23.24
N GLU A 367 18.02 -12.99 24.41
CA GLU A 367 19.44 -12.66 24.56
C GLU A 367 20.33 -13.62 23.76
N GLU A 368 20.06 -14.92 23.81
CA GLU A 368 20.75 -15.92 22.98
C GLU A 368 20.37 -15.76 21.50
N ALA A 369 19.09 -15.54 21.21
CA ALA A 369 18.61 -15.38 19.84
C ALA A 369 19.29 -14.21 19.11
N ARG A 370 19.62 -13.10 19.80
CA ARG A 370 20.34 -11.95 19.22
C ARG A 370 21.72 -12.33 18.65
N LYS A 371 22.35 -13.38 19.19
CA LYS A 371 23.69 -13.85 18.82
C LYS A 371 23.68 -14.80 17.61
N LEU A 372 22.50 -15.23 17.15
CA LEU A 372 22.37 -16.15 16.02
C LEU A 372 22.61 -15.45 14.66
N PRO A 373 23.07 -16.20 13.64
CA PRO A 373 23.16 -15.69 12.26
C PRO A 373 21.80 -15.24 11.72
N SER A 374 21.81 -14.18 10.90
CA SER A 374 20.60 -13.60 10.30
C SER A 374 19.75 -14.63 9.55
N GLU A 375 20.39 -15.55 8.82
CA GLU A 375 19.71 -16.57 8.03
C GLU A 375 18.84 -17.49 8.91
N ARG A 376 19.29 -17.81 10.14
CA ARG A 376 18.52 -18.61 11.10
C ARG A 376 17.29 -17.84 11.59
N ILE A 377 17.44 -16.56 11.86
CA ILE A 377 16.36 -15.67 12.34
C ILE A 377 15.31 -15.47 11.25
N ILE A 378 15.75 -15.15 10.03
CA ILE A 378 14.90 -14.96 8.85
C ILE A 378 14.08 -16.23 8.60
N ARG A 379 14.74 -17.39 8.65
CA ARG A 379 14.08 -18.69 8.45
C ARG A 379 13.05 -18.98 9.53
N ALA A 380 13.42 -18.86 10.80
CA ALA A 380 12.52 -19.15 11.92
C ALA A 380 11.28 -18.24 11.90
N ASN A 381 11.47 -16.94 11.63
CA ASN A 381 10.38 -15.99 11.46
C ASN A 381 9.39 -16.43 10.38
N ALA A 382 9.89 -16.79 9.20
CA ALA A 382 9.04 -17.20 8.09
C ALA A 382 8.27 -18.50 8.40
N ASP A 383 8.90 -19.45 9.11
CA ASP A 383 8.28 -20.71 9.50
C ASP A 383 7.14 -20.49 10.50
N VAL A 384 7.36 -19.68 11.56
CA VAL A 384 6.30 -19.34 12.52
C VAL A 384 5.10 -18.71 11.80
N ILE A 385 5.33 -17.77 10.88
CA ILE A 385 4.26 -17.12 10.13
C ILE A 385 3.51 -18.11 9.23
N SER A 386 4.22 -19.02 8.57
CA SER A 386 3.59 -19.99 7.67
C SER A 386 2.63 -20.94 8.38
N GLU A 387 2.94 -21.27 9.64
CA GLU A 387 2.18 -22.19 10.50
C GLU A 387 1.01 -21.52 11.24
N ALA A 388 0.66 -20.29 10.89
CA ALA A 388 -0.48 -19.59 11.49
C ALA A 388 -1.78 -20.40 11.33
N PRO A 389 -2.59 -20.51 12.40
CA PRO A 389 -3.92 -21.13 12.31
C PRO A 389 -4.81 -20.43 11.29
N LEU A 390 -5.78 -21.16 10.76
CA LEU A 390 -6.69 -20.68 9.71
C LEU A 390 -7.43 -19.40 10.13
N GLY A 391 -7.23 -18.31 9.39
CA GLY A 391 -7.88 -17.03 9.64
C GLY A 391 -7.31 -16.25 10.83
N HIS A 392 -6.17 -16.69 11.40
CA HIS A 392 -5.45 -15.97 12.45
C HIS A 392 -4.24 -15.22 11.87
N PHE A 393 -4.01 -14.02 12.41
CA PHE A 393 -2.81 -13.23 12.18
C PHE A 393 -1.95 -13.26 13.44
N LEU A 394 -0.68 -13.64 13.33
CA LEU A 394 0.17 -13.89 14.49
C LEU A 394 0.81 -12.63 15.07
N TYR A 395 1.07 -11.66 14.21
CA TYR A 395 1.82 -10.45 14.55
C TYR A 395 0.99 -9.23 14.20
N ALA A 396 0.85 -8.33 15.16
CA ALA A 396 0.16 -7.05 15.04
C ALA A 396 0.73 -6.08 16.08
N PRO A 397 0.50 -4.77 15.93
CA PRO A 397 0.79 -3.83 16.99
C PRO A 397 0.03 -4.18 18.27
N VAL A 398 0.69 -3.95 19.41
CA VAL A 398 0.13 -4.21 20.75
C VAL A 398 0.09 -2.93 21.56
N ASP A 399 -0.76 -2.91 22.58
CA ASP A 399 -0.67 -1.92 23.64
C ASP A 399 0.63 -2.13 24.43
N ASP A 400 1.53 -1.13 24.42
CA ASP A 400 2.85 -1.20 25.06
C ASP A 400 3.00 -0.15 26.19
N GLY A 401 1.95 0.61 26.48
CA GLY A 401 1.93 1.66 27.49
C GLY A 401 2.85 2.85 27.16
N SER A 402 3.45 2.88 25.97
CA SER A 402 4.41 3.90 25.54
C SER A 402 4.03 4.48 24.18
N TYR A 403 4.48 3.91 23.06
CA TYR A 403 4.11 4.38 21.72
C TYR A 403 2.66 4.06 21.37
N VAL A 404 2.10 2.98 21.94
CA VAL A 404 0.68 2.64 21.88
C VAL A 404 0.17 2.61 23.32
N PRO A 405 -0.29 3.76 23.88
CA PRO A 405 -0.56 3.89 25.31
C PRO A 405 -1.67 2.98 25.84
N GLN A 406 -2.68 2.70 25.01
CA GLN A 406 -3.83 1.84 25.33
C GLN A 406 -4.40 1.24 24.03
N THR A 407 -5.38 0.34 24.14
CA THR A 407 -6.00 -0.29 22.96
C THR A 407 -6.54 0.74 21.97
N ALA A 408 -6.46 0.43 20.68
CA ALA A 408 -6.99 1.32 19.65
C ALA A 408 -8.50 1.58 19.82
N ALA A 409 -9.27 0.63 20.38
CA ALA A 409 -10.66 0.84 20.83
C ALA A 409 -10.80 2.03 21.71
N ALA A 410 -10.11 1.96 22.84
CA ALA A 410 -10.30 2.92 23.89
C ALA A 410 -9.92 4.29 23.37
N GLN A 411 -8.82 4.38 22.61
CA GLN A 411 -8.39 5.66 22.05
C GLN A 411 -9.38 6.23 21.02
N LEU A 412 -9.89 5.43 20.08
CA LEU A 412 -10.84 5.90 19.07
C LEU A 412 -12.20 6.26 19.69
N ARG A 413 -12.70 5.44 20.61
CA ARG A 413 -13.96 5.68 21.33
C ARG A 413 -13.90 6.96 22.17
N ASP A 414 -12.79 7.15 22.88
CA ASP A 414 -12.63 8.27 23.82
C ASP A 414 -12.15 9.55 23.12
N GLY A 415 -11.84 9.48 21.82
CA GLY A 415 -11.35 10.62 21.02
C GLY A 415 -9.89 10.99 21.33
N ASN A 416 -9.10 10.07 21.86
CA ASN A 416 -7.67 10.24 22.13
C ASN A 416 -6.86 10.06 20.83
N VAL A 417 -7.05 11.00 19.92
CA VAL A 417 -6.40 11.04 18.60
C VAL A 417 -5.64 12.36 18.44
N ALA A 418 -4.58 12.36 17.63
CA ALA A 418 -3.89 13.59 17.25
C ALA A 418 -4.87 14.63 16.66
N SER A 419 -4.76 15.89 17.08
CA SER A 419 -5.68 16.94 16.62
C SER A 419 -5.13 17.71 15.42
N GLY A 420 -6.01 18.44 14.70
CA GLY A 420 -5.60 19.32 13.59
C GLY A 420 -5.16 18.59 12.31
N ILE A 421 -5.57 17.33 12.15
CA ILE A 421 -5.24 16.48 11.01
C ILE A 421 -6.39 16.47 10.00
N ASP A 422 -6.09 16.61 8.70
CA ASP A 422 -7.07 16.37 7.64
C ASP A 422 -7.14 14.85 7.33
N LEU A 423 -8.34 14.29 7.17
CA LEU A 423 -8.54 12.85 6.96
C LEU A 423 -9.31 12.55 5.67
N MET A 424 -8.78 11.61 4.91
CA MET A 424 -9.46 10.94 3.82
C MET A 424 -9.37 9.43 4.08
N ILE A 425 -10.50 8.74 4.16
CA ILE A 425 -10.55 7.33 4.58
C ILE A 425 -11.16 6.51 3.44
N ALA A 426 -10.61 5.33 3.17
CA ALA A 426 -11.15 4.42 2.17
C ALA A 426 -11.31 3.01 2.73
N HIS A 427 -12.29 2.29 2.19
CA HIS A 427 -12.44 0.84 2.33
C HIS A 427 -12.97 0.25 1.01
N THR A 428 -13.02 -1.07 0.91
CA THR A 428 -13.63 -1.76 -0.23
C THR A 428 -14.99 -2.37 0.14
N GLU A 429 -15.82 -2.68 -0.85
CA GLU A 429 -17.12 -3.30 -0.60
C GLU A 429 -17.00 -4.74 -0.07
N ASN A 430 -15.95 -5.47 -0.46
CA ASN A 430 -15.75 -6.87 -0.10
C ASN A 430 -14.41 -7.10 0.64
N GLU A 431 -14.23 -6.36 1.74
CA GLU A 431 -13.03 -6.36 2.59
C GLU A 431 -12.68 -7.75 3.16
N GLY A 432 -13.66 -8.48 3.67
CA GLY A 432 -13.41 -9.75 4.37
C GLY A 432 -13.04 -10.91 3.47
N PHE A 433 -13.31 -10.84 2.16
CA PHE A 433 -13.25 -12.01 1.28
C PHE A 433 -11.84 -12.60 1.18
N THR A 434 -10.83 -11.73 1.18
CA THR A 434 -9.41 -12.11 1.14
C THR A 434 -8.97 -12.92 2.35
N PHE A 435 -9.72 -12.83 3.44
CA PHE A 435 -9.36 -13.40 4.75
C PHE A 435 -10.29 -14.55 5.16
N LEU A 436 -11.14 -15.00 4.23
CA LEU A 436 -12.10 -16.05 4.49
C LEU A 436 -11.44 -17.37 4.88
N PRO A 437 -11.89 -18.00 5.97
CA PRO A 437 -11.63 -19.41 6.21
C PRO A 437 -12.47 -20.24 5.23
N THR A 438 -11.82 -20.90 4.27
CA THR A 438 -12.49 -21.49 3.11
C THR A 438 -13.25 -22.80 3.37
N ASN A 439 -13.33 -23.22 4.64
CA ASN A 439 -14.02 -24.42 5.12
C ASN A 439 -15.07 -24.11 6.21
N VAL A 440 -15.45 -22.84 6.40
CA VAL A 440 -16.41 -22.39 7.42
C VAL A 440 -17.79 -22.22 6.77
N ASP A 441 -18.45 -23.34 6.49
CA ASP A 441 -19.65 -23.40 5.66
C ASP A 441 -20.97 -23.67 6.40
N THR A 442 -20.93 -23.90 7.73
CA THR A 442 -22.10 -24.04 8.61
C THR A 442 -22.13 -23.00 9.72
N ASP A 443 -23.26 -22.90 10.43
CA ASP A 443 -23.38 -22.04 11.62
C ASP A 443 -22.45 -22.50 12.74
N GLU A 444 -22.33 -23.81 12.95
CA GLU A 444 -21.44 -24.40 13.96
C GLU A 444 -19.97 -24.13 13.63
N ALA A 445 -19.59 -24.27 12.34
CA ALA A 445 -18.24 -23.95 11.90
C ALA A 445 -17.94 -22.46 12.07
N PHE A 446 -18.91 -21.59 11.79
CA PHE A 446 -18.75 -20.14 11.95
C PHE A 446 -18.65 -19.74 13.42
N ALA A 447 -19.49 -20.30 14.29
CA ALA A 447 -19.38 -20.11 15.74
C ALA A 447 -18.01 -20.56 16.26
N ALA A 448 -17.53 -21.75 15.87
CA ALA A 448 -16.22 -22.27 16.28
C ALA A 448 -15.06 -21.39 15.78
N TYR A 449 -15.18 -20.83 14.58
CA TYR A 449 -14.22 -19.85 14.07
C TYR A 449 -14.17 -18.59 14.95
N LEU A 450 -15.33 -18.05 15.32
CA LEU A 450 -15.41 -16.88 16.22
C LEU A 450 -14.91 -17.18 17.64
N GLU A 451 -15.19 -18.36 18.19
CA GLU A 451 -14.66 -18.80 19.49
C GLU A 451 -13.12 -18.87 19.47
N GLY A 452 -12.53 -19.27 18.34
CA GLY A 452 -11.08 -19.24 18.14
C GLY A 452 -10.52 -17.82 18.08
N MET A 453 -11.19 -16.91 17.37
CA MET A 453 -10.77 -15.51 17.25
C MET A 453 -10.93 -14.73 18.56
N PHE A 454 -12.00 -14.99 19.29
CA PHE A 454 -12.41 -14.26 20.48
C PHE A 454 -12.54 -15.20 21.69
N PRO A 455 -11.43 -15.80 22.17
CA PRO A 455 -11.47 -16.82 23.22
C PRO A 455 -12.00 -16.31 24.56
N GLN A 456 -12.08 -14.99 24.75
CA GLN A 456 -12.62 -14.34 25.95
C GLN A 456 -14.10 -13.96 25.83
N THR A 457 -14.71 -14.11 24.65
CA THR A 457 -16.11 -13.77 24.41
C THR A 457 -17.01 -14.91 24.86
N ASP A 458 -18.10 -14.58 25.56
CA ASP A 458 -19.05 -15.59 26.02
C ASP A 458 -19.87 -16.18 24.86
N LYS A 459 -20.34 -17.41 25.07
CA LYS A 459 -21.08 -18.15 24.04
C LYS A 459 -22.38 -17.47 23.61
N ALA A 460 -23.07 -16.75 24.49
CA ALA A 460 -24.33 -16.09 24.12
C ALA A 460 -24.08 -14.92 23.16
N THR A 461 -22.97 -14.20 23.35
CA THR A 461 -22.50 -13.17 22.42
C THR A 461 -22.13 -13.78 21.07
N ILE A 462 -21.40 -14.90 21.03
CA ILE A 462 -21.10 -15.61 19.77
C ILE A 462 -22.39 -16.08 19.06
N ASP A 463 -23.32 -16.68 19.81
CA ASP A 463 -24.61 -17.13 19.28
C ASP A 463 -25.40 -15.97 18.66
N TYR A 464 -25.42 -14.80 19.31
CA TYR A 464 -26.05 -13.59 18.78
C TYR A 464 -25.38 -13.11 17.48
N ILE A 465 -24.04 -13.12 17.40
CA ILE A 465 -23.33 -12.76 16.16
C ILE A 465 -23.78 -13.63 15.00
N VAL A 466 -23.80 -14.95 15.22
CA VAL A 466 -24.10 -15.94 14.17
C VAL A 466 -25.58 -15.94 13.75
N LYS A 467 -26.49 -15.79 14.71
CA LYS A 467 -27.94 -16.01 14.50
C LYS A 467 -28.72 -14.72 14.26
N ASP A 468 -28.31 -13.62 14.86
CA ASP A 468 -29.09 -12.38 14.88
C ASP A 468 -28.39 -11.22 14.18
N LEU A 469 -27.08 -11.06 14.38
CA LEU A 469 -26.32 -9.95 13.79
C LEU A 469 -25.89 -10.23 12.34
N TYR A 470 -25.46 -11.46 12.05
CA TYR A 470 -25.08 -11.93 10.72
C TYR A 470 -25.87 -13.20 10.32
N PRO A 471 -27.21 -13.16 10.27
CA PRO A 471 -28.00 -14.33 9.94
C PRO A 471 -27.74 -14.78 8.49
N LEU A 472 -27.54 -16.08 8.27
CA LEU A 472 -27.25 -16.63 6.92
C LEU A 472 -28.32 -16.27 5.88
N SER A 473 -29.56 -16.06 6.32
CA SER A 473 -30.69 -15.66 5.47
C SER A 473 -30.50 -14.28 4.80
N GLU A 474 -29.79 -13.35 5.43
CA GLU A 474 -29.46 -12.03 4.85
C GLU A 474 -28.52 -12.17 3.64
N TYR A 475 -27.74 -13.26 3.61
CA TYR A 475 -26.73 -13.55 2.60
C TYR A 475 -27.16 -14.63 1.60
N GLN A 476 -28.47 -14.79 1.39
CA GLN A 476 -29.04 -15.75 0.42
C GLN A 476 -28.60 -17.21 0.62
N GLY A 477 -28.23 -17.60 1.84
CA GLY A 477 -27.71 -18.94 2.11
C GLY A 477 -26.21 -19.12 1.80
N LEU A 478 -25.52 -18.07 1.36
CA LEU A 478 -24.12 -18.11 0.97
C LEU A 478 -23.22 -17.86 2.19
N TRP A 479 -22.66 -18.94 2.74
CA TRP A 479 -21.80 -18.88 3.94
C TRP A 479 -20.60 -17.93 3.75
N TYR A 480 -20.03 -17.87 2.56
CA TYR A 480 -18.84 -17.07 2.26
C TYR A 480 -19.14 -15.58 2.19
N GLU A 481 -20.34 -15.19 1.72
CA GLU A 481 -20.77 -13.78 1.76
C GLU A 481 -21.01 -13.36 3.22
N ARG A 482 -21.64 -14.23 4.02
CA ARG A 482 -21.83 -13.99 5.47
C ARG A 482 -20.50 -13.81 6.19
N ALA A 483 -19.59 -14.78 6.05
CA ALA A 483 -18.30 -14.75 6.72
C ALA A 483 -17.47 -13.55 6.24
N SER A 484 -17.55 -13.20 4.96
CA SER A 484 -16.87 -12.03 4.39
C SER A 484 -17.41 -10.75 5.00
N ALA A 485 -18.74 -10.61 5.12
CA ALA A 485 -19.36 -9.45 5.73
C ALA A 485 -18.91 -9.26 7.19
N PHE A 486 -18.93 -10.32 8.01
CA PHE A 486 -18.45 -10.23 9.39
C PHE A 486 -16.97 -9.85 9.46
N ILE A 487 -16.09 -10.58 8.76
CA ILE A 487 -14.64 -10.34 8.82
C ILE A 487 -14.31 -8.94 8.27
N GLY A 488 -15.00 -8.51 7.22
CA GLY A 488 -14.85 -7.19 6.62
C GLY A 488 -15.33 -6.07 7.54
N ASP A 489 -16.49 -6.22 8.17
CA ASP A 489 -17.00 -5.25 9.15
C ASP A 489 -16.05 -5.14 10.35
N TYR A 490 -15.75 -6.29 10.98
CA TYR A 490 -14.90 -6.35 12.17
C TYR A 490 -13.47 -5.85 11.91
N GLY A 491 -12.71 -6.43 10.98
CA GLY A 491 -11.28 -6.13 10.88
C GLY A 491 -10.93 -4.84 10.14
N LEU A 492 -11.87 -4.29 9.36
CA LEU A 492 -11.53 -3.40 8.23
C LEU A 492 -12.46 -2.19 8.09
N LYS A 493 -13.76 -2.42 7.88
CA LYS A 493 -14.76 -1.35 7.59
C LYS A 493 -15.19 -0.59 8.84
N CYS A 494 -15.52 -1.26 9.95
CA CYS A 494 -15.93 -0.56 11.17
C CYS A 494 -14.82 0.25 11.86
N PRO A 495 -13.52 -0.12 11.76
CA PRO A 495 -12.42 0.78 12.09
C PRO A 495 -12.46 2.14 11.37
N SER A 496 -12.87 2.18 10.10
CA SER A 496 -13.08 3.45 9.36
C SER A 496 -14.16 4.32 10.01
N ASN A 497 -15.26 3.70 10.45
CA ASN A 497 -16.32 4.40 11.17
C ASN A 497 -15.85 4.91 12.55
N ALA A 498 -15.10 4.09 13.30
CA ALA A 498 -14.57 4.47 14.61
C ALA A 498 -13.63 5.68 14.50
N LEU A 499 -12.72 5.66 13.50
CA LEU A 499 -11.84 6.79 13.22
C LEU A 499 -12.63 8.04 12.80
N THR A 500 -13.64 7.87 11.96
CA THR A 500 -14.52 8.97 11.54
C THR A 500 -15.20 9.65 12.73
N LYS A 501 -15.77 8.85 13.66
CA LYS A 501 -16.39 9.34 14.90
C LYS A 501 -15.39 10.05 15.82
N ALA A 502 -14.17 9.52 15.95
CA ALA A 502 -13.10 10.12 16.75
C ALA A 502 -12.73 11.55 16.28
N TYR A 503 -12.96 11.85 14.99
CA TYR A 503 -12.76 13.18 14.40
C TYR A 503 -14.07 13.95 14.19
N HIS A 504 -15.13 13.59 14.91
CA HIS A 504 -16.44 14.26 14.86
C HIS A 504 -17.01 14.34 13.43
N ASN A 505 -16.85 13.27 12.65
CA ASN A 505 -17.31 13.13 11.27
C ASN A 505 -16.70 14.17 10.30
N LYS A 506 -15.55 14.76 10.67
CA LYS A 506 -14.82 15.72 9.82
C LYS A 506 -13.83 15.00 8.90
N THR A 507 -14.34 14.04 8.14
CA THR A 507 -13.55 13.17 7.25
C THR A 507 -14.13 13.12 5.84
N TYR A 508 -13.27 12.82 4.86
CA TYR A 508 -13.70 12.45 3.52
C TYR A 508 -13.67 10.94 3.36
N ASN A 509 -14.82 10.28 3.50
CA ASN A 509 -14.91 8.83 3.41
C ASN A 509 -15.18 8.38 1.97
N SER A 510 -14.64 7.22 1.59
CA SER A 510 -14.89 6.58 0.31
C SER A 510 -15.00 5.08 0.42
N LYS A 511 -15.67 4.48 -0.56
CA LYS A 511 -15.61 3.04 -0.79
C LYS A 511 -15.26 2.71 -2.23
N TRP A 512 -14.58 1.59 -2.44
CA TRP A 512 -14.37 0.99 -3.75
C TRP A 512 -15.31 -0.19 -3.97
N SER A 513 -16.18 -0.10 -4.98
CA SER A 513 -17.26 -1.08 -5.23
C SER A 513 -17.19 -1.74 -6.62
N VAL A 514 -16.06 -1.62 -7.32
CA VAL A 514 -15.88 -2.33 -8.59
C VAL A 514 -15.63 -3.81 -8.31
N PHE A 515 -16.60 -4.65 -8.64
CA PHE A 515 -16.52 -6.11 -8.47
C PHE A 515 -15.21 -6.70 -9.02
N PRO A 516 -14.55 -7.61 -8.29
CA PRO A 516 -14.98 -8.24 -7.03
C PRO A 516 -14.72 -7.42 -5.75
N ALA A 517 -14.17 -6.20 -5.86
CA ALA A 517 -13.98 -5.26 -4.75
C ALA A 517 -13.27 -5.84 -3.51
N TYR A 518 -12.31 -6.75 -3.72
CA TYR A 518 -11.54 -7.33 -2.63
C TYR A 518 -10.74 -6.28 -1.87
N HIS A 519 -10.39 -6.62 -0.62
CA HIS A 519 -9.43 -5.88 0.18
C HIS A 519 -8.21 -5.42 -0.64
N GLY A 520 -7.94 -4.13 -0.56
CA GLY A 520 -6.83 -3.45 -1.20
C GLY A 520 -7.02 -3.00 -2.64
N TYR A 521 -8.19 -3.24 -3.24
CA TYR A 521 -8.49 -2.73 -4.58
C TYR A 521 -8.59 -1.20 -4.62
N ASP A 522 -8.87 -0.54 -3.51
CA ASP A 522 -8.86 0.91 -3.36
C ASP A 522 -7.44 1.49 -3.57
N PHE A 523 -6.43 0.96 -2.84
CA PHE A 523 -5.06 1.44 -2.97
C PHE A 523 -4.30 0.85 -4.17
N LEU A 524 -4.61 -0.37 -4.62
CA LEU A 524 -4.07 -0.89 -5.88
C LEU A 524 -4.53 -0.04 -7.07
N SER A 525 -5.78 0.45 -7.04
CA SER A 525 -6.31 1.34 -8.07
C SER A 525 -5.67 2.73 -8.03
N LEU A 526 -5.26 3.21 -6.84
CA LEU A 526 -4.55 4.48 -6.68
C LEU A 526 -3.20 4.47 -7.41
N PHE A 527 -2.45 3.37 -7.32
CA PHE A 527 -1.13 3.23 -7.93
C PHE A 527 -1.14 2.54 -9.31
N PHE A 528 -2.32 2.39 -9.91
CA PHE A 528 -2.41 1.80 -11.23
C PHE A 528 -1.76 2.70 -12.30
N ASN A 529 -0.81 2.12 -13.03
CA ASN A 529 0.02 2.78 -14.05
C ASN A 529 -0.21 2.22 -15.47
N GLY A 530 -1.15 1.27 -15.64
CA GLY A 530 -1.40 0.59 -16.91
C GLY A 530 -0.88 -0.85 -16.99
N ASN A 531 0.00 -1.26 -16.08
CA ASN A 531 0.66 -2.58 -16.10
C ASN A 531 0.32 -3.46 -14.87
N THR A 532 -0.28 -2.87 -13.84
CA THR A 532 -0.58 -3.56 -12.58
C THR A 532 -1.86 -4.40 -12.67
N LEU A 533 -1.66 -5.74 -12.69
CA LEU A 533 -2.64 -6.78 -12.37
C LEU A 533 -3.88 -6.88 -13.29
N GLY A 534 -3.68 -7.46 -14.49
CA GLY A 534 -4.62 -8.42 -15.09
C GLY A 534 -6.12 -8.10 -15.06
N GLY A 535 -6.53 -6.88 -15.42
CA GLY A 535 -7.95 -6.52 -15.55
C GLY A 535 -8.70 -6.27 -14.23
N ILE A 536 -7.99 -6.16 -13.11
CA ILE A 536 -8.54 -5.86 -11.78
C ILE A 536 -8.97 -4.38 -11.66
N VAL A 537 -8.33 -3.49 -12.42
CA VAL A 537 -8.54 -2.04 -12.29
C VAL A 537 -9.29 -1.48 -13.50
N ASN A 538 -10.38 -0.76 -13.24
CA ASN A 538 -11.08 -0.01 -14.28
C ASN A 538 -10.26 1.24 -14.66
N THR A 539 -9.57 1.15 -15.79
CA THR A 539 -8.68 2.21 -16.32
C THR A 539 -9.37 3.55 -16.54
N THR A 540 -10.70 3.56 -16.62
CA THR A 540 -11.51 4.79 -16.79
C THR A 540 -11.49 5.67 -15.53
N TYR A 541 -11.47 5.06 -14.33
CA TYR A 541 -11.71 5.79 -13.08
C TYR A 541 -10.44 6.00 -12.24
N THR A 542 -9.36 5.27 -12.51
CA THR A 542 -8.06 5.50 -11.86
C THR A 542 -7.61 6.96 -11.92
N PRO A 543 -7.62 7.67 -13.07
CA PRO A 543 -7.18 9.07 -13.11
C PRO A 543 -8.05 10.00 -12.25
N ILE A 544 -9.32 9.64 -12.08
CA ILE A 544 -10.27 10.39 -11.25
C ILE A 544 -9.94 10.21 -9.77
N LEU A 545 -9.73 8.97 -9.32
CA LEU A 545 -9.28 8.67 -7.94
C LEU A 545 -7.96 9.38 -7.63
N GLN A 546 -6.97 9.25 -8.51
CA GLN A 546 -5.67 9.93 -8.38
C GLN A 546 -5.83 11.46 -8.34
N SER A 547 -6.81 12.01 -9.04
CA SER A 547 -7.09 13.44 -8.98
C SER A 547 -7.58 13.87 -7.60
N TYR A 548 -8.57 13.17 -7.03
CA TYR A 548 -9.04 13.44 -5.66
C TYR A 548 -7.90 13.33 -4.65
N VAL A 549 -7.14 12.24 -4.68
CA VAL A 549 -6.02 12.03 -3.75
C VAL A 549 -4.95 13.11 -3.93
N SER A 550 -4.61 13.48 -5.16
CA SER A 550 -3.62 14.53 -5.42
C SER A 550 -4.06 15.90 -4.88
N ASN A 551 -5.35 16.24 -4.99
CA ASN A 551 -5.89 17.50 -4.46
C ASN A 551 -5.87 17.50 -2.93
N PHE A 552 -6.23 16.37 -2.32
CA PHE A 552 -6.20 16.18 -0.87
C PHE A 552 -4.77 16.33 -0.32
N ILE A 553 -3.78 15.68 -0.93
CA ILE A 553 -2.36 15.81 -0.53
C ILE A 553 -1.89 17.26 -0.60
N LYS A 554 -2.33 18.02 -1.62
CA LYS A 554 -1.94 19.43 -1.79
C LYS A 554 -2.62 20.35 -0.78
N SER A 555 -3.91 20.14 -0.50
CA SER A 555 -4.77 21.17 0.11
C SER A 555 -5.56 20.74 1.35
N GLY A 556 -5.77 19.45 1.56
CA GLY A 556 -6.70 18.92 2.57
C GLY A 556 -8.13 18.78 2.07
N ASP A 557 -8.42 19.23 0.84
CA ASP A 557 -9.71 19.05 0.17
C ASP A 557 -9.51 18.18 -1.10
N PRO A 558 -10.20 17.04 -1.25
CA PRO A 558 -10.07 16.20 -2.44
C PRO A 558 -10.69 16.85 -3.70
N ASN A 559 -11.53 17.86 -3.56
CA ASN A 559 -12.31 18.41 -4.66
C ASN A 559 -11.47 19.20 -5.68
N GLY A 560 -11.94 19.24 -6.92
CA GLY A 560 -11.28 19.93 -8.04
C GLY A 560 -12.21 20.13 -9.24
N ASN A 561 -11.73 20.84 -10.26
CA ASN A 561 -12.53 21.14 -11.45
C ASN A 561 -12.92 19.87 -12.22
N GLY A 562 -14.20 19.77 -12.59
CA GLY A 562 -14.73 18.63 -13.35
C GLY A 562 -14.95 17.35 -12.54
N LEU A 563 -14.66 17.37 -11.24
CA LEU A 563 -14.92 16.25 -10.33
C LEU A 563 -16.32 16.36 -9.71
N VAL A 564 -16.92 15.20 -9.41
CA VAL A 564 -18.12 15.14 -8.57
C VAL A 564 -17.76 15.69 -7.21
N LYS A 565 -18.62 16.54 -6.63
CA LYS A 565 -18.34 17.10 -5.31
C LYS A 565 -18.33 15.97 -4.27
N TRP A 566 -17.19 15.78 -3.62
CA TRP A 566 -17.01 14.91 -2.47
C TRP A 566 -17.33 15.70 -1.21
N PRO A 567 -18.44 15.41 -0.51
CA PRO A 567 -18.76 16.05 0.75
C PRO A 567 -17.88 15.50 1.87
N MET A 568 -17.57 16.35 2.85
CA MET A 568 -17.18 15.84 4.16
C MET A 568 -18.38 15.09 4.75
N GLU A 569 -18.15 13.96 5.41
CA GLU A 569 -19.21 13.05 5.83
C GLU A 569 -20.25 13.74 6.74
N GLY A 570 -19.76 14.40 7.79
CA GLY A 570 -20.53 15.26 8.69
C GLY A 570 -21.79 14.60 9.23
N ASN A 571 -22.87 15.38 9.36
CA ASN A 571 -24.18 14.87 9.80
C ASN A 571 -24.97 14.17 8.69
N THR A 572 -24.41 14.09 7.48
CA THR A 572 -25.09 13.48 6.34
C THR A 572 -24.78 12.00 6.19
N PHE A 573 -23.71 11.51 6.84
CA PHE A 573 -23.25 10.13 6.76
C PHE A 573 -23.12 9.69 5.30
N ARG A 574 -22.36 10.47 4.52
CA ARG A 574 -22.18 10.29 3.07
C ARG A 574 -20.72 10.05 2.74
N LEU A 575 -20.48 9.10 1.85
CA LEU A 575 -19.16 8.80 1.30
C LEU A 575 -19.14 8.93 -0.23
N MET A 576 -17.94 8.95 -0.81
CA MET A 576 -17.73 8.80 -2.26
C MET A 576 -17.55 7.32 -2.63
N ASN A 577 -18.48 6.76 -3.38
CA ASN A 577 -18.38 5.42 -3.92
C ASN A 577 -17.74 5.44 -5.32
N PHE A 578 -16.62 4.73 -5.46
CA PHE A 578 -15.98 4.44 -6.75
C PHE A 578 -16.49 3.10 -7.28
N GLY A 579 -17.60 3.14 -8.04
CA GLY A 579 -18.23 1.98 -8.65
C GLY A 579 -18.02 1.88 -10.16
N VAL A 580 -18.63 0.85 -10.78
CA VAL A 580 -18.55 0.61 -12.23
C VAL A 580 -19.08 1.78 -13.08
N ALA A 581 -20.01 2.57 -12.55
CA ALA A 581 -20.56 3.76 -13.19
C ALA A 581 -19.73 5.04 -12.94
N GLY A 582 -18.65 4.95 -12.16
CA GLY A 582 -17.82 6.07 -11.75
C GLY A 582 -18.13 6.58 -10.34
N PRO A 583 -17.54 7.73 -9.95
CA PRO A 583 -17.70 8.30 -8.61
C PRO A 583 -19.14 8.78 -8.37
N VAL A 584 -19.79 8.28 -7.32
CA VAL A 584 -21.12 8.70 -6.90
C VAL A 584 -21.14 8.90 -5.38
N VAL A 585 -21.83 9.93 -4.92
CA VAL A 585 -22.03 10.14 -3.48
C VAL A 585 -23.24 9.35 -3.01
N GLU A 586 -23.05 8.52 -1.99
CA GLU A 586 -24.11 7.67 -1.40
C GLU A 586 -24.01 7.66 0.14
N LYS A 587 -24.91 6.91 0.80
CA LYS A 587 -24.86 6.75 2.26
C LYS A 587 -23.61 5.96 2.63
N ASP A 588 -22.92 6.39 3.67
CA ASP A 588 -21.79 5.66 4.25
C ASP A 588 -22.29 4.34 4.83
N ASP A 589 -21.78 3.24 4.28
CA ASP A 589 -22.17 1.89 4.69
C ASP A 589 -21.44 1.44 5.96
N SER A 590 -20.38 2.14 6.40
CA SER A 590 -19.74 1.93 7.71
C SER A 590 -20.51 2.58 8.85
N ALA A 591 -21.38 3.56 8.55
CA ALA A 591 -22.30 4.18 9.50
C ALA A 591 -23.60 3.35 9.64
N ASP A 592 -23.46 2.10 10.07
CA ASP A 592 -24.56 1.16 10.28
C ASP A 592 -24.61 0.62 11.73
N SER A 593 -25.71 -0.08 12.06
CA SER A 593 -25.94 -0.63 13.39
C SER A 593 -25.04 -1.83 13.71
N LYS A 594 -24.47 -2.52 12.71
CA LYS A 594 -23.55 -3.64 12.92
C LYS A 594 -22.22 -3.11 13.44
N CYS A 595 -21.69 -2.05 12.82
CA CYS A 595 -20.51 -1.35 13.31
C CYS A 595 -20.73 -0.73 14.68
N GLU A 596 -21.88 -0.11 14.94
CA GLU A 596 -22.20 0.40 16.29
C GLU A 596 -22.18 -0.72 17.34
N TRP A 597 -22.84 -1.85 17.06
CA TRP A 597 -22.89 -2.97 17.99
C TRP A 597 -21.51 -3.57 18.25
N LEU A 598 -20.73 -3.81 17.20
CA LEU A 598 -19.38 -4.36 17.32
C LEU A 598 -18.46 -3.42 18.12
N GLN A 599 -18.63 -2.10 17.98
CA GLN A 599 -17.81 -1.09 18.66
C GLN A 599 -18.13 -1.00 20.16
N THR A 600 -19.37 -1.28 20.56
CA THR A 600 -19.81 -1.16 21.96
C THR A 600 -19.62 -2.44 22.78
N HIS A 601 -19.40 -3.59 22.14
CA HIS A 601 -19.21 -4.88 22.80
C HIS A 601 -17.73 -5.29 22.87
N ASP A 602 -16.81 -4.35 22.62
CA ASP A 602 -15.35 -4.52 22.60
C ASP A 602 -14.86 -5.71 21.76
N LEU A 603 -15.70 -6.21 20.84
CA LEU A 603 -15.33 -7.24 19.88
C LEU A 603 -14.43 -6.68 18.81
N LEU A 604 -14.53 -5.38 18.54
CA LEU A 604 -13.84 -4.71 17.45
C LEU A 604 -12.35 -4.46 17.72
N LEU A 605 -11.93 -4.41 18.99
CA LEU A 605 -10.69 -3.76 19.37
C LEU A 605 -10.21 -4.26 20.75
#